data_AF-A0A9N7YXP5-F1
#
_entry.id   AF-A0A9N7YXP5-F1
#
_cell.length_a   1.000
_cell.length_b   1.000
_cell.length_c   1.000
_cell.angle_alpha   90.00
_cell.angle_beta   90.00
_cell.angle_gamma   90.00
#
_symmetry.space_group_name_H-M   'P 1'
#
loop_
_entity.id
_entity.type
_entity.pdbx_description
1 polymer ?
#
loop_
_entity_poly.entity_id
_entity_poly.type
_entity_poly.pdbx_seq_one_letter_code
_entity_poly.pdbx_strand_id
1 'polypeptide(L)'
;MFSRVSLILIGAAYIYYQVNALDCGIAELDLENNITMETQTILSGLNMSVSIQVVQAVSVNVMISEIELVSECFLIGDTTSCNCSVGYSWSNEVCYNSSCCTETTCTQNVAHIEPLCVAKVQVSIYGTVTLTSGSWDADKTTQLKSAFGSRLNGYESLNVTGSSGGTADFKAVVCIKLKTSVLNQLLEDLMANLSANVRVDNVGMVNITAPEDIVSYESSPTLKCTFEGYTQQSDQLRVRYI
;
A
#
# COMPACT_ATOMS: atom_id res chain seq x y z
N MET A 1 -31.72 14.18 -7.24
CA MET A 1 -30.60 14.43 -6.29
C MET A 1 -30.74 13.60 -5.01
N PHE A 2 -31.89 13.61 -4.31
CA PHE A 2 -32.07 12.84 -3.07
C PHE A 2 -31.94 11.31 -3.20
N SER A 3 -32.41 10.69 -4.29
CA SER A 3 -32.34 9.22 -4.44
C SER A 3 -30.93 8.67 -4.64
N ARG A 4 -29.99 9.47 -5.16
CA ARG A 4 -28.60 9.05 -5.40
C ARG A 4 -27.77 9.08 -4.12
N VAL A 5 -28.02 10.05 -3.25
CA VAL A 5 -27.42 10.12 -1.90
C VAL A 5 -27.84 8.93 -1.05
N SER A 6 -29.10 8.49 -1.17
CA SER A 6 -29.61 7.32 -0.43
C SER A 6 -28.93 6.00 -0.82
N LEU A 7 -28.57 5.81 -2.10
CA LEU A 7 -27.86 4.59 -2.54
C LEU A 7 -26.41 4.56 -2.04
N ILE A 8 -25.75 5.73 -1.97
CA ILE A 8 -24.39 5.86 -1.45
C ILE A 8 -24.33 5.54 0.05
N LEU A 9 -25.33 6.00 0.82
CA LEU A 9 -25.44 5.69 2.25
C LEU A 9 -25.70 4.20 2.53
N ILE A 10 -26.42 3.51 1.62
CA ILE A 10 -26.63 2.06 1.72
C ILE A 10 -25.31 1.30 1.44
N GLY A 11 -24.53 1.73 0.45
CA GLY A 11 -23.20 1.16 0.17
C GLY A 11 -22.25 1.28 1.37
N ALA A 12 -22.17 2.47 1.99
CA ALA A 12 -21.37 2.70 3.20
C ALA A 12 -21.77 1.80 4.38
N ALA A 13 -23.07 1.49 4.52
CA ALA A 13 -23.56 0.60 5.57
C ALA A 13 -23.21 -0.89 5.35
N TYR A 14 -22.98 -1.32 4.09
CA TYR A 14 -22.60 -2.70 3.77
C TYR A 14 -21.09 -2.98 3.95
N ILE A 15 -20.25 -1.95 4.09
CA ILE A 15 -18.80 -2.09 4.25
C ILE A 15 -18.40 -2.50 5.69
N TYR A 16 -19.36 -2.59 6.61
CA TYR A 16 -19.17 -3.07 7.99
C TYR A 16 -18.72 -4.55 8.10
N TYR A 17 -18.51 -5.24 6.97
CA TYR A 17 -17.98 -6.61 6.92
C TYR A 17 -16.47 -6.71 6.74
N GLN A 18 -15.72 -5.60 6.70
CA GLN A 18 -14.26 -5.66 6.59
C GLN A 18 -13.54 -5.18 7.86
N VAL A 19 -12.80 -6.13 8.47
CA VAL A 19 -11.74 -6.05 9.48
C VAL A 19 -11.98 -5.11 10.67
N ASN A 20 -12.48 -5.68 11.77
CA ASN A 20 -12.57 -5.02 13.08
C ASN A 20 -11.19 -4.83 13.70
N ALA A 21 -10.69 -3.60 13.66
CA ALA A 21 -9.79 -3.07 14.67
C ALA A 21 -10.45 -1.78 15.19
N LEU A 22 -10.98 -1.83 16.42
CA LEU A 22 -11.58 -0.73 17.22
C LEU A 22 -11.89 0.60 16.50
N ASP A 23 -13.19 0.85 16.29
CA ASP A 23 -13.89 2.12 16.01
C ASP A 23 -13.55 2.92 14.74
N CYS A 24 -12.62 2.47 13.89
CA CYS A 24 -12.34 3.12 12.60
C CYS A 24 -12.29 2.09 11.47
N GLY A 25 -13.28 2.12 10.58
CA GLY A 25 -13.32 1.30 9.37
C GLY A 25 -12.91 2.13 8.16
N ILE A 26 -12.04 1.58 7.31
CA ILE A 26 -11.75 2.17 5.99
C ILE A 26 -12.66 1.50 4.97
N ALA A 27 -13.26 2.32 4.13
CA ALA A 27 -14.25 1.92 3.14
C ALA A 27 -13.91 2.58 1.80
N GLU A 28 -13.88 1.82 0.72
CA GLU A 28 -13.76 2.35 -0.63
C GLU A 28 -15.16 2.43 -1.24
N LEU A 29 -15.48 3.57 -1.85
CA LEU A 29 -16.74 3.81 -2.55
C LEU A 29 -16.43 4.08 -4.01
N ASP A 30 -16.74 3.11 -4.87
CA ASP A 30 -16.68 3.30 -6.31
C ASP A 30 -17.98 3.93 -6.85
N LEU A 31 -17.82 4.88 -7.77
CA LEU A 31 -18.91 5.65 -8.37
C LEU A 31 -18.74 5.72 -9.88
N GLU A 32 -19.38 4.79 -10.57
CA GLU A 32 -19.46 4.79 -12.03
C GLU A 32 -20.62 5.69 -12.52
N ASN A 33 -20.33 6.60 -13.45
CA ASN A 33 -21.37 7.45 -14.05
C ASN A 33 -21.08 7.75 -15.53
N ASN A 34 -22.15 7.94 -16.31
CA ASN A 34 -22.07 8.25 -17.74
C ASN A 34 -22.01 9.76 -18.06
N ILE A 35 -22.05 10.61 -17.02
CA ILE A 35 -21.86 12.06 -17.12
C ILE A 35 -20.64 12.46 -16.28
N THR A 36 -19.90 13.46 -16.74
CA THR A 36 -18.87 14.11 -15.92
C THR A 36 -19.54 14.67 -14.68
N MET A 37 -19.23 14.09 -13.51
CA MET A 37 -19.61 14.63 -12.22
C MET A 37 -18.40 15.31 -11.60
N GLU A 38 -18.58 16.52 -11.09
CA GLU A 38 -17.56 17.16 -10.28
C GLU A 38 -17.44 16.41 -8.95
N THR A 39 -16.31 15.73 -8.76
CA THR A 39 -15.98 14.94 -7.56
C THR A 39 -16.18 15.73 -6.27
N GLN A 40 -15.91 17.04 -6.31
CA GLN A 40 -16.13 17.97 -5.20
C GLN A 40 -17.60 18.05 -4.73
N THR A 41 -18.57 17.90 -5.65
CA THR A 41 -20.00 17.90 -5.31
C THR A 41 -20.38 16.64 -4.53
N ILE A 42 -19.76 15.49 -4.85
CA ILE A 42 -19.98 14.24 -4.14
C ILE A 42 -19.32 14.28 -2.77
N LEU A 43 -18.03 14.66 -2.73
CA LEU A 43 -17.28 14.79 -1.50
C LEU A 43 -17.96 15.76 -0.53
N SER A 44 -18.41 16.93 -1.00
CA SER A 44 -19.14 17.89 -0.14
C SER A 44 -20.49 17.36 0.34
N GLY A 45 -21.19 16.56 -0.48
CA GLY A 45 -22.45 15.91 -0.07
C GLY A 45 -22.24 14.83 1.00
N LEU A 46 -21.11 14.12 0.96
CA LEU A 46 -20.78 13.07 1.93
C LEU A 46 -20.04 13.58 3.17
N ASN A 47 -19.30 14.67 3.05
CA ASN A 47 -18.59 15.35 4.15
C ASN A 47 -19.52 16.23 5.00
N MET A 48 -20.82 16.30 4.67
CA MET A 48 -21.81 16.68 5.67
C MET A 48 -21.69 15.67 6.82
N SER A 49 -21.58 16.11 8.07
CA SER A 49 -21.37 15.25 9.24
C SER A 49 -22.54 14.26 9.44
N VAL A 50 -22.63 13.22 8.61
CA VAL A 50 -23.72 12.25 8.62
C VAL A 50 -23.39 11.26 9.72
N SER A 51 -24.04 11.43 10.86
CA SER A 51 -24.21 10.35 11.83
C SER A 51 -25.21 9.37 11.25
N ILE A 52 -24.74 8.24 10.73
CA ILE A 52 -25.58 7.16 10.23
C ILE A 52 -25.98 6.29 11.43
N GLN A 53 -27.26 6.29 11.78
CA GLN A 53 -27.81 5.30 12.71
C GLN A 53 -27.96 3.97 11.98
N VAL A 54 -27.13 2.98 12.32
CA VAL A 54 -27.30 1.61 11.85
C VAL A 54 -28.15 0.88 12.89
N VAL A 55 -29.40 0.60 12.53
CA VAL A 55 -30.34 -0.11 13.42
C VAL A 55 -30.23 -1.61 13.15
N GLN A 56 -29.57 -2.32 14.06
CA GLN A 56 -29.62 -3.79 14.15
C GLN A 56 -30.19 -4.21 15.53
N ALA A 57 -29.60 -5.20 16.20
CA ALA A 57 -29.98 -5.58 17.58
C ALA A 57 -29.61 -4.52 18.63
N VAL A 58 -28.63 -3.66 18.32
CA VAL A 58 -28.23 -2.46 19.08
C VAL A 58 -28.09 -1.31 18.08
N SER A 59 -28.55 -0.10 18.42
CA SER A 59 -28.38 1.07 17.55
C SER A 59 -26.95 1.61 17.71
N VAL A 60 -26.21 1.66 16.60
CA VAL A 60 -24.85 2.19 16.55
C VAL A 60 -24.84 3.44 15.68
N ASN A 61 -24.22 4.51 16.17
CA ASN A 61 -23.95 5.71 15.38
C ASN A 61 -22.59 5.57 14.70
N VAL A 62 -22.59 5.55 13.37
CA VAL A 62 -21.37 5.61 12.56
C VAL A 62 -21.18 7.05 12.11
N MET A 63 -20.02 7.62 12.42
CA MET A 63 -19.63 8.96 11.95
C MET A 63 -18.57 8.81 10.88
N ILE A 64 -18.77 9.44 9.73
CA ILE A 64 -17.72 9.53 8.72
C ILE A 64 -16.74 10.61 9.17
N SER A 65 -15.52 10.21 9.49
CA SER A 65 -14.47 11.12 9.98
C SER A 65 -13.77 11.86 8.86
N GLU A 66 -13.54 11.18 7.74
CA GLU A 66 -12.73 11.68 6.63
C GLU A 66 -13.20 11.03 5.33
N ILE A 67 -13.17 11.81 4.24
CA ILE A 67 -13.48 11.35 2.90
C ILE A 67 -12.49 12.02 1.96
N GLU A 68 -11.73 11.19 1.25
CA GLU A 68 -10.75 11.65 0.28
C GLU A 68 -10.99 11.00 -1.07
N LEU A 69 -10.66 11.72 -2.13
CA LEU A 69 -10.58 11.12 -3.46
C LEU A 69 -9.29 10.33 -3.56
N VAL A 70 -9.37 9.01 -3.69
CA VAL A 70 -8.21 8.11 -3.77
C VAL A 70 -7.72 7.93 -5.21
N SER A 71 -8.67 7.89 -6.16
CA SER A 71 -8.37 7.71 -7.59
C SER A 71 -9.47 8.30 -8.48
N GLU A 72 -9.09 8.61 -9.71
CA GLU A 72 -10.01 9.05 -10.76
C GLU A 72 -9.74 8.28 -12.05
N CYS A 73 -10.80 7.75 -12.66
CA CYS A 73 -10.74 7.03 -13.93
C CYS A 73 -11.65 7.71 -14.97
N PHE A 74 -11.12 7.86 -16.18
CA PHE A 74 -11.85 8.36 -17.32
C PHE A 74 -11.98 7.27 -18.39
N LEU A 75 -13.22 7.05 -18.85
CA LEU A 75 -13.58 6.03 -19.83
C LEU A 75 -14.09 6.73 -21.10
N ILE A 76 -13.36 6.57 -22.21
CA ILE A 76 -13.85 6.96 -23.56
C ILE A 76 -13.87 5.71 -24.43
N GLY A 77 -15.06 5.19 -24.74
CA GLY A 77 -15.19 3.93 -25.47
C GLY A 77 -14.51 2.80 -24.71
N ASP A 78 -13.57 2.12 -25.36
CA ASP A 78 -12.78 1.03 -24.76
C ASP A 78 -11.49 1.52 -24.07
N THR A 79 -11.19 2.82 -24.15
CA THR A 79 -9.99 3.41 -23.54
C THR A 79 -10.27 3.83 -22.11
N THR A 80 -9.49 3.29 -21.17
CA THR A 80 -9.50 3.66 -19.75
C THR A 80 -8.25 4.48 -19.45
N SER A 81 -8.40 5.55 -18.67
CA SER A 81 -7.29 6.38 -18.20
C SER A 81 -7.51 6.68 -16.72
N CYS A 82 -6.75 6.01 -15.85
CA CYS A 82 -6.85 6.16 -14.40
C CYS A 82 -5.64 6.87 -13.82
N ASN A 83 -5.86 7.61 -12.73
CA ASN A 83 -4.82 8.24 -11.92
C ASN A 83 -5.10 8.03 -10.43
N CYS A 84 -4.04 7.80 -9.66
CA CYS A 84 -4.09 7.92 -8.20
C CYS A 84 -3.96 9.38 -7.79
N SER A 85 -4.68 9.77 -6.74
CA SER A 85 -4.57 11.11 -6.16
C SER A 85 -3.24 11.31 -5.45
N VAL A 86 -2.94 12.57 -5.12
CA VAL A 86 -1.73 12.92 -4.34
C VAL A 86 -1.76 12.20 -2.99
N GLY A 87 -0.64 11.60 -2.60
CA GLY A 87 -0.54 10.80 -1.37
C GLY A 87 -0.89 9.32 -1.56
N TYR A 88 -1.37 8.93 -2.75
CA TYR A 88 -1.70 7.56 -3.10
C TYR A 88 -0.82 7.07 -4.26
N SER A 89 -0.65 5.75 -4.37
CA SER A 89 0.09 5.07 -5.43
C SER A 89 -0.68 3.82 -5.87
N TRP A 90 -0.36 3.26 -7.04
CA TRP A 90 -1.01 2.06 -7.53
C TRP A 90 -0.85 0.90 -6.56
N SER A 91 -1.93 0.11 -6.38
CA SER A 91 -1.84 -1.12 -5.59
C SER A 91 -0.90 -2.14 -6.24
N ASN A 92 -0.44 -3.13 -5.46
CA ASN A 92 0.38 -4.22 -5.99
C ASN A 92 -0.37 -4.99 -7.08
N GLU A 93 -1.67 -5.16 -6.91
CA GLU A 93 -2.59 -5.82 -7.83
C GLU A 93 -2.61 -5.09 -9.18
N VAL A 94 -2.73 -3.76 -9.18
CA VAL A 94 -2.67 -2.95 -10.41
C VAL A 94 -1.29 -3.02 -11.06
N CYS A 95 -0.22 -2.79 -10.28
CA CYS A 95 1.13 -2.79 -10.82
C CYS A 95 1.51 -4.13 -11.45
N TYR A 96 1.31 -5.24 -10.76
CA TYR A 96 1.81 -6.54 -11.25
C TYR A 96 0.90 -7.17 -12.32
N ASN A 97 -0.37 -6.78 -12.42
CA ASN A 97 -1.27 -7.28 -13.46
C ASN A 97 -1.28 -6.40 -14.73
N SER A 98 -0.93 -5.11 -14.60
CA SER A 98 -1.07 -4.14 -15.69
C SER A 98 0.16 -3.29 -15.96
N SER A 99 1.27 -3.55 -15.25
CA SER A 99 2.55 -2.81 -15.36
C SER A 99 2.45 -1.32 -15.00
N CYS A 100 1.37 -0.90 -14.35
CA CYS A 100 1.17 0.46 -13.85
C CYS A 100 1.79 0.56 -12.44
N CYS A 101 3.10 0.71 -12.37
CA CYS A 101 3.89 0.65 -11.13
C CYS A 101 4.48 2.00 -10.70
N THR A 102 4.24 3.03 -11.49
CA THR A 102 4.71 4.41 -11.29
C THR A 102 3.52 5.35 -11.22
N GLU A 103 3.68 6.54 -10.62
CA GLU A 103 2.62 7.55 -10.46
C GLU A 103 2.12 8.17 -11.78
N THR A 104 2.53 7.63 -12.91
CA THR A 104 2.02 7.99 -14.23
C THR A 104 0.61 7.46 -14.42
N THR A 105 -0.18 8.19 -15.20
CA THR A 105 -1.50 7.76 -15.66
C THR A 105 -1.47 6.35 -16.23
N CYS A 106 -2.33 5.48 -15.73
CA CYS A 106 -2.48 4.11 -16.21
C CYS A 106 -3.54 4.08 -17.31
N THR A 107 -3.13 3.65 -18.51
CA THR A 107 -4.03 3.55 -19.69
C THR A 107 -4.59 2.14 -19.91
N GLN A 108 -4.34 1.24 -18.95
CA GLN A 108 -4.86 -0.12 -18.97
C GLN A 108 -6.27 -0.14 -18.36
N ASN A 109 -7.05 -1.18 -18.69
CA ASN A 109 -8.34 -1.41 -18.04
C ASN A 109 -8.12 -1.93 -16.61
N VAL A 110 -7.95 -1.00 -15.67
CA VAL A 110 -7.68 -1.30 -14.26
C VAL A 110 -8.79 -0.86 -13.31
N ALA A 111 -9.80 -0.14 -13.82
CA ALA A 111 -10.86 0.47 -12.99
C ALA A 111 -11.64 -0.54 -12.13
N HIS A 112 -11.61 -1.84 -12.47
CA HIS A 112 -12.27 -2.92 -11.76
C HIS A 112 -11.39 -3.57 -10.66
N ILE A 113 -10.15 -3.13 -10.48
CA ILE A 113 -9.21 -3.69 -9.50
C ILE A 113 -9.37 -2.93 -8.18
N GLU A 114 -9.74 -3.65 -7.13
CA GLU A 114 -9.91 -3.09 -5.79
C GLU A 114 -8.87 -3.68 -4.80
N PRO A 115 -8.18 -2.83 -4.00
CA PRO A 115 -8.15 -1.38 -4.10
C PRO A 115 -7.35 -0.92 -5.33
N LEU A 116 -7.79 0.14 -6.00
CA LEU A 116 -7.09 0.65 -7.20
C LEU A 116 -5.80 1.36 -6.81
N CYS A 117 -5.89 2.24 -5.81
CA CYS A 117 -4.76 2.98 -5.26
C CYS A 117 -4.69 2.77 -3.75
N VAL A 118 -3.48 2.75 -3.22
CA VAL A 118 -3.19 2.60 -1.80
C VAL A 118 -2.44 3.81 -1.28
N ALA A 119 -2.66 4.16 -0.02
CA ALA A 119 -1.94 5.25 0.63
C ALA A 119 -0.43 4.98 0.58
N LYS A 120 0.35 6.02 0.28
CA LYS A 120 1.81 5.91 0.26
C LYS A 120 2.34 5.65 1.66
N VAL A 121 3.18 4.64 1.77
CA VAL A 121 3.93 4.31 2.98
C VAL A 121 5.38 4.17 2.58
N GLN A 122 6.25 4.98 3.17
CA GLN A 122 7.67 4.88 2.89
C GLN A 122 8.24 3.57 3.46
N VAL A 123 8.79 2.75 2.58
CA VAL A 123 9.51 1.53 2.91
C VAL A 123 10.97 1.71 2.48
N SER A 124 11.89 1.44 3.40
CA SER A 124 13.33 1.44 3.12
C SER A 124 13.88 0.03 3.16
N ILE A 125 14.60 -0.35 2.10
CA ILE A 125 15.29 -1.63 1.98
C ILE A 125 16.78 -1.33 2.06
N TYR A 126 17.42 -1.79 3.13
CA TYR A 126 18.86 -1.75 3.28
C TYR A 126 19.41 -3.10 2.86
N GLY A 127 20.57 -3.13 2.23
CA GLY A 127 21.18 -4.40 1.90
C GLY A 127 22.64 -4.31 1.54
N THR A 128 23.25 -5.48 1.46
CA THR A 128 24.65 -5.67 1.06
C THR A 128 24.68 -6.75 -0.01
N VAL A 129 25.39 -6.48 -1.10
CA VAL A 129 25.69 -7.44 -2.16
C VAL A 129 27.16 -7.79 -2.09
N THR A 130 27.47 -9.08 -2.01
CA THR A 130 28.84 -9.60 -2.04
C THR A 130 28.99 -10.53 -3.23
N LEU A 131 29.75 -10.09 -4.24
CA LEU A 131 30.08 -10.89 -5.42
C LEU A 131 30.90 -12.12 -5.01
N THR A 132 30.63 -13.27 -5.64
CA THR A 132 31.45 -14.48 -5.42
C THR A 132 32.83 -14.36 -6.05
N SER A 133 32.98 -13.51 -7.06
CA SER A 133 34.24 -13.22 -7.74
C SER A 133 34.22 -11.86 -8.43
N GLY A 134 35.39 -11.23 -8.55
CA GLY A 134 35.54 -9.94 -9.24
C GLY A 134 35.40 -8.74 -8.30
N SER A 135 35.37 -7.55 -8.90
CA SER A 135 35.22 -6.28 -8.20
C SER A 135 33.90 -5.62 -8.57
N TRP A 136 33.38 -4.82 -7.65
CA TRP A 136 32.23 -3.98 -7.87
C TRP A 136 32.58 -2.86 -8.86
N ASP A 137 31.71 -2.67 -9.86
CA ASP A 137 31.87 -1.66 -10.90
C ASP A 137 30.54 -0.94 -11.20
N ALA A 138 30.59 -0.03 -12.18
CA ALA A 138 29.43 0.74 -12.61
C ALA A 138 28.35 -0.13 -13.27
N ASP A 139 28.72 -1.23 -13.92
CA ASP A 139 27.79 -2.13 -14.58
C ASP A 139 26.97 -2.91 -13.55
N LYS A 140 27.60 -3.40 -12.47
CA LYS A 140 26.91 -4.03 -11.34
C LYS A 140 25.97 -3.07 -10.64
N THR A 141 26.39 -1.82 -10.48
CA THR A 141 25.53 -0.75 -9.95
C THR A 141 24.30 -0.53 -10.83
N THR A 142 24.49 -0.52 -12.15
CA THR A 142 23.39 -0.33 -13.12
C THR A 142 22.43 -1.53 -13.12
N GLN A 143 22.95 -2.75 -13.05
CA GLN A 143 22.14 -3.97 -12.95
C GLN A 143 21.30 -3.98 -11.68
N LEU A 144 21.88 -3.60 -10.54
CA LEU A 144 21.15 -3.49 -9.27
C LEU A 144 20.03 -2.45 -9.35
N LYS A 145 20.33 -1.23 -9.85
CA LYS A 145 19.34 -0.17 -10.04
C LYS A 145 18.21 -0.59 -10.98
N SER A 146 18.55 -1.25 -12.09
CA SER A 146 17.58 -1.74 -13.06
C SER A 146 16.66 -2.81 -12.47
N ALA A 147 17.21 -3.75 -11.69
CA ALA A 147 16.41 -4.80 -11.05
C ALA A 147 15.37 -4.22 -10.09
N PHE A 148 15.77 -3.30 -9.21
CA PHE A 148 14.83 -2.65 -8.29
C PHE A 148 13.82 -1.75 -9.02
N GLY A 149 14.30 -0.90 -9.93
CA GLY A 149 13.44 0.09 -10.59
C GLY A 149 12.43 -0.48 -11.59
N SER A 150 12.67 -1.68 -12.13
CA SER A 150 11.76 -2.31 -13.10
C SER A 150 10.76 -3.27 -12.47
N ARG A 151 11.01 -3.74 -11.24
CA ARG A 151 10.22 -4.83 -10.64
C ARG A 151 9.47 -4.45 -9.37
N LEU A 152 9.89 -3.42 -8.66
CA LEU A 152 9.20 -3.03 -7.44
C LEU A 152 8.19 -1.92 -7.74
N ASN A 153 6.95 -2.15 -7.31
CA ASN A 153 5.95 -1.12 -7.30
C ASN A 153 6.35 0.05 -6.39
N GLY A 154 6.03 1.28 -6.80
CA GLY A 154 6.31 2.47 -6.01
C GLY A 154 7.80 2.75 -5.84
N TYR A 155 8.66 2.24 -6.72
CA TYR A 155 10.10 2.51 -6.67
C TYR A 155 10.40 4.01 -6.79
N GLU A 156 11.11 4.55 -5.80
CA GLU A 156 11.52 5.96 -5.80
C GLU A 156 13.01 6.11 -6.13
N SER A 157 13.86 5.35 -5.42
CA SER A 157 15.31 5.51 -5.55
C SER A 157 16.10 4.29 -5.07
N LEU A 158 17.34 4.21 -5.55
CA LEU A 158 18.36 3.28 -5.05
C LEU A 158 19.71 3.99 -5.00
N ASN A 159 20.27 4.08 -3.80
CA ASN A 159 21.59 4.60 -3.54
C ASN A 159 22.55 3.44 -3.23
N VAL A 160 23.71 3.40 -3.88
CA VAL A 160 24.75 2.39 -3.66
C VAL A 160 25.95 3.07 -3.00
N THR A 161 26.40 2.53 -1.88
CA THR A 161 27.49 3.05 -1.06
C THR A 161 28.47 1.94 -0.71
N GLY A 162 29.65 2.28 -0.19
CA GLY A 162 30.58 1.27 0.34
C GLY A 162 31.15 0.31 -0.72
N SER A 163 31.11 0.68 -2.01
CA SER A 163 31.59 -0.17 -3.12
C SER A 163 33.11 -0.33 -3.04
N SER A 164 33.58 -1.41 -2.44
CA SER A 164 35.00 -1.73 -2.31
C SER A 164 35.24 -3.23 -2.48
N GLY A 165 36.25 -3.58 -3.26
CA GLY A 165 36.45 -4.97 -3.69
C GLY A 165 35.18 -5.51 -4.37
N GLY A 166 34.76 -6.72 -4.03
CA GLY A 166 33.53 -7.34 -4.55
C GLY A 166 32.26 -7.06 -3.74
N THR A 167 32.25 -6.08 -2.82
CA THR A 167 31.08 -5.80 -1.96
C THR A 167 30.57 -4.38 -2.18
N ALA A 168 29.24 -4.22 -2.13
CA ALA A 168 28.59 -2.92 -2.07
C ALA A 168 27.34 -2.95 -1.19
N ASP A 169 27.15 -1.87 -0.45
CA ASP A 169 25.95 -1.64 0.33
C ASP A 169 24.97 -0.80 -0.49
N PHE A 170 23.68 -0.95 -0.22
CA PHE A 170 22.66 -0.16 -0.88
C PHE A 170 21.50 0.18 0.06
N LYS A 171 20.82 1.27 -0.31
CA LYS A 171 19.54 1.66 0.25
C LYS A 171 18.58 1.91 -0.91
N ALA A 172 17.53 1.10 -1.01
CA ALA A 172 16.40 1.36 -1.88
C ALA A 172 15.23 1.95 -1.08
N VAL A 173 14.48 2.85 -1.70
CA VAL A 173 13.28 3.46 -1.13
C VAL A 173 12.12 3.23 -2.08
N VAL A 174 11.00 2.77 -1.53
CA VAL A 174 9.74 2.59 -2.24
C VAL A 174 8.61 3.24 -1.44
N CYS A 175 7.56 3.67 -2.12
CA CYS A 175 6.44 4.40 -1.52
C CYS A 175 5.22 3.54 -1.18
N ILE A 176 5.32 2.21 -1.25
CA ILE A 176 4.25 1.30 -0.84
C ILE A 176 4.77 0.05 -0.12
N LYS A 177 3.88 -0.63 0.60
CA LYS A 177 4.17 -1.97 1.13
C LYS A 177 4.31 -2.97 -0.02
N LEU A 178 5.48 -3.59 -0.11
CA LEU A 178 5.80 -4.53 -1.17
C LEU A 178 5.21 -5.91 -0.91
N LYS A 179 4.79 -6.58 -1.98
CA LYS A 179 4.54 -8.01 -1.97
C LYS A 179 5.86 -8.76 -1.75
N THR A 180 5.99 -9.45 -0.62
CA THR A 180 7.25 -10.11 -0.22
C THR A 180 7.70 -11.19 -1.20
N SER A 181 6.76 -11.88 -1.86
CA SER A 181 7.10 -12.86 -2.90
C SER A 181 7.84 -12.21 -4.08
N VAL A 182 7.48 -10.97 -4.45
CA VAL A 182 8.14 -10.22 -5.54
C VAL A 182 9.53 -9.77 -5.11
N LEU A 183 9.67 -9.28 -3.86
CA LEU A 183 10.98 -8.93 -3.32
C LEU A 183 11.89 -10.16 -3.26
N ASN A 184 11.40 -11.31 -2.80
CA ASN A 184 12.19 -12.55 -2.74
C ASN A 184 12.65 -12.98 -4.14
N GLN A 185 11.75 -13.01 -5.11
CA GLN A 185 12.09 -13.36 -6.49
C GLN A 185 13.12 -12.39 -7.08
N LEU A 186 13.00 -11.09 -6.79
CA LEU A 186 13.98 -10.10 -7.19
C LEU A 186 15.37 -10.38 -6.60
N LEU A 187 15.45 -10.74 -5.31
CA LEU A 187 16.72 -11.05 -4.65
C LEU A 187 17.34 -12.34 -5.23
N GLU A 188 16.54 -13.36 -5.50
CA GLU A 188 16.98 -14.59 -6.17
C GLU A 188 17.56 -14.31 -7.56
N ASP A 189 16.84 -13.52 -8.36
CA ASP A 189 17.30 -13.12 -9.70
C ASP A 189 18.58 -12.27 -9.63
N LEU A 190 18.72 -11.41 -8.62
CA LEU A 190 19.96 -10.64 -8.40
C LEU A 190 21.12 -11.54 -8.02
N MET A 191 20.92 -12.50 -7.10
CA MET A 191 21.95 -13.45 -6.70
C MET A 191 22.45 -14.26 -7.91
N ALA A 192 21.54 -14.70 -8.78
CA ALA A 192 21.88 -15.42 -10.00
C ALA A 192 22.62 -14.51 -11.01
N ASN A 193 22.07 -13.35 -11.34
CA ASN A 193 22.59 -12.48 -12.40
C ASN A 193 23.93 -11.83 -12.03
N LEU A 194 24.13 -11.49 -10.76
CA LEU A 194 25.38 -10.91 -10.27
C LEU A 194 26.39 -11.98 -9.84
N SER A 195 26.00 -13.25 -9.75
CA SER A 195 26.78 -14.29 -9.08
C SER A 195 27.23 -13.79 -7.70
N ALA A 196 26.25 -13.50 -6.85
CA ALA A 196 26.45 -12.80 -5.60
C ALA A 196 25.60 -13.39 -4.48
N ASN A 197 26.00 -13.11 -3.24
CA ASN A 197 25.13 -13.26 -2.09
C ASN A 197 24.52 -11.89 -1.75
N VAL A 198 23.20 -11.85 -1.56
CA VAL A 198 22.47 -10.62 -1.25
C VAL A 198 21.80 -10.76 0.11
N ARG A 199 22.04 -9.79 1.00
CA ARG A 199 21.35 -9.69 2.30
C ARG A 199 20.56 -8.41 2.33
N VAL A 200 19.34 -8.46 2.87
CA VAL A 200 18.48 -7.29 3.02
C VAL A 200 17.81 -7.23 4.37
N ASP A 201 17.62 -6.00 4.83
CA ASP A 201 16.81 -5.62 5.99
C ASP A 201 15.78 -4.58 5.53
N ASN A 202 14.53 -4.77 5.94
CA ASN A 202 13.42 -3.90 5.52
C ASN A 202 12.87 -3.11 6.70
N VAL A 203 12.56 -1.83 6.48
CA VAL A 203 11.90 -0.94 7.44
C VAL A 203 10.59 -0.43 6.83
N GLY A 204 9.49 -0.51 7.57
CA GLY A 204 8.18 0.01 7.14
C GLY A 204 7.22 -1.03 6.54
N MET A 205 7.58 -2.32 6.53
CA MET A 205 6.76 -3.38 5.93
C MET A 205 5.84 -4.13 6.91
N VAL A 206 5.78 -3.73 8.18
CA VAL A 206 5.00 -4.46 9.20
C VAL A 206 3.54 -4.00 9.26
N ASN A 207 2.65 -4.94 9.57
CA ASN A 207 1.28 -4.68 9.98
C ASN A 207 1.20 -4.84 11.49
N ILE A 208 0.72 -3.81 12.18
CA ILE A 208 0.52 -3.85 13.63
C ILE A 208 -0.99 -3.96 13.87
N THR A 209 -1.40 -5.02 14.55
CA THR A 209 -2.77 -5.24 14.99
C THR A 209 -2.85 -5.05 16.51
N ALA A 210 -3.80 -4.24 16.94
CA ALA A 210 -4.13 -4.10 18.35
C ALA A 210 -4.93 -5.32 18.84
N PRO A 211 -4.94 -5.62 20.15
CA PRO A 211 -5.88 -6.56 20.73
C PRO A 211 -7.32 -6.19 20.37
N GLU A 212 -8.16 -7.19 20.08
CA GLU A 212 -9.58 -6.98 19.76
C GLU A 212 -10.39 -6.53 21.00
N ASP A 213 -9.89 -6.79 22.20
CA ASP A 213 -10.54 -6.47 23.47
C ASP A 213 -10.22 -5.06 23.98
N ILE A 214 -11.15 -4.50 24.76
CA ILE A 214 -10.97 -3.21 25.46
C ILE A 214 -9.73 -3.29 26.36
N VAL A 215 -8.77 -2.40 26.11
CA VAL A 215 -7.54 -2.29 26.89
C VAL A 215 -7.83 -1.58 28.22
N SER A 216 -7.49 -2.22 29.34
CA SER A 216 -7.69 -1.63 30.68
C SER A 216 -6.67 -0.53 30.98
N TYR A 217 -7.07 0.46 31.79
CA TYR A 217 -6.16 1.48 32.33
C TYR A 217 -5.00 0.83 33.10
N GLU A 218 -3.77 1.34 32.94
CA GLU A 218 -2.51 0.77 33.45
C GLU A 218 -2.18 -0.67 33.00
N SER A 219 -2.86 -1.20 31.99
CA SER A 219 -2.50 -2.50 31.41
C SER A 219 -1.30 -2.40 30.46
N SER A 220 -0.69 -3.55 30.16
CA SER A 220 0.39 -3.68 29.17
C SER A 220 -0.12 -4.51 27.99
N PRO A 221 -0.95 -3.95 27.11
CA PRO A 221 -1.44 -4.66 25.94
C PRO A 221 -0.28 -5.10 25.06
N THR A 222 -0.43 -6.27 24.45
CA THR A 222 0.53 -6.80 23.49
C THR A 222 0.02 -6.53 22.10
N LEU A 223 0.74 -5.72 21.33
CA LEU A 223 0.41 -5.50 19.92
C LEU A 223 0.97 -6.67 19.10
N LYS A 224 0.16 -7.18 18.17
CA LYS A 224 0.60 -8.21 17.23
C LYS A 224 1.25 -7.52 16.03
N CYS A 225 2.57 -7.63 15.94
CA CYS A 225 3.30 -7.22 14.76
C CYS A 225 3.41 -8.41 13.81
N THR A 226 2.88 -8.28 12.60
CA THR A 226 2.99 -9.29 11.54
C THR A 226 3.77 -8.74 10.37
N PHE A 227 4.67 -9.56 9.83
CA PHE A 227 5.43 -9.30 8.62
C PHE A 227 5.17 -10.45 7.64
N GLU A 228 4.93 -10.16 6.37
CA GLU A 228 4.68 -11.18 5.34
C GLU A 228 5.96 -11.78 4.74
N GLY A 229 7.11 -11.70 5.42
CA GLY A 229 8.38 -12.29 4.95
C GLY A 229 8.86 -13.45 5.84
N TYR A 230 10.00 -14.06 5.46
CA TYR A 230 10.51 -15.33 5.98
C TYR A 230 10.25 -15.57 7.48
N THR A 231 9.78 -16.78 7.78
CA THR A 231 9.57 -17.33 9.12
C THR A 231 10.82 -17.18 9.98
N GLN A 232 10.88 -16.11 10.79
CA GLN A 232 11.34 -16.15 12.17
C GLN A 232 10.99 -14.81 12.85
N GLN A 233 10.34 -14.93 14.01
CA GLN A 233 9.90 -13.88 14.94
C GLN A 233 8.64 -13.07 14.56
N SER A 234 7.51 -13.52 15.12
CA SER A 234 6.49 -12.59 15.62
C SER A 234 7.07 -11.86 16.83
N ASP A 235 7.52 -10.62 16.64
CA ASP A 235 7.95 -9.81 17.78
C ASP A 235 6.73 -9.16 18.44
N GLN A 236 6.63 -9.32 19.76
CA GLN A 236 5.58 -8.73 20.59
C GLN A 236 6.02 -7.34 21.03
N LEU A 237 5.29 -6.30 20.62
CA LEU A 237 5.51 -4.95 21.14
C LEU A 237 4.67 -4.77 22.41
N ARG A 238 5.32 -4.53 23.55
CA ARG A 238 4.65 -4.14 24.81
C ARG A 238 4.61 -2.63 24.91
N VAL A 239 3.41 -2.06 24.86
CA VAL A 239 3.20 -0.62 25.09
C VAL A 239 2.66 -0.45 26.50
N ARG A 240 3.29 0.43 27.28
CA ARG A 240 2.81 0.78 28.64
C ARG A 240 2.10 2.12 28.55
N TYR A 241 0.80 2.13 28.81
CA TYR A 241 0.04 3.36 28.99
C TYR A 241 0.31 3.86 30.42
N ILE A 242 0.91 5.05 30.53
CA ILE A 242 1.16 5.76 31.78
C ILE A 242 0.06 6.81 31.95
#